data_AF-A0AAN0JUR8-F1
#
_entry.id   AF-A0AAN0JUR8-F1
#
_cell.length_a   1.000
_cell.length_b   1.000
_cell.length_c   1.000
_cell.angle_alpha   90.00
_cell.angle_beta   90.00
_cell.angle_gamma   90.00
#
_symmetry.space_group_name_H-M   'P 1'
#
loop_
_entity.id
_entity.type
_entity.pdbx_description
1 polymer ?
#
loop_
_entity_poly.entity_id
_entity_poly.type
_entity_poly.pdbx_seq_one_letter_code
_entity_poly.pdbx_strand_id
1 'polypeptide(L)'
;MLVISGGRDKNKDTLDDCWIFNITQHSWIKLDVPQSVNKRLGHSLSVFIMSPHCVWIITTGGYVDMRRTFVTNPNIVMLTELVTNSKGEWTVGDTLDTNGMNDEEYKKKYQQQLQTGRRIWLEEYQKPRKGDTADIEQTVQALMKSLEEKKREAQVYHQQLEQKEREEAEKEQEIRRYRHQLQEKDREHQLVLHEKDRELQKKEETLRQKDIVILEKDKELHQSEESVRRYQQQALTDDHWVINKDEVTLVNSIQEWKNIAEENKKLKANVTILTKEKSRLEERNDDSTEEIEKLKAKVVDDDMVIAKLTKEKLQLKEELQSMEDISTDTKSIQCDYWTKAELPFDGMVTLGKKVCLYNANSSHELELDECGLSLSLPDGLFSPVDSTVYEAAAQGLWGGDFEFPGDTHLISSVCYISVSPTAPELDKPVTVQLVHCAHLSSESQSKYLSFVVAKVQPGKKYGPFKFELLPGGSFSPESQTGTIELKSFSLVAIVMGGATLGGAAGVAAAIAVDHQI
;
A
#
# COMPACT_ATOMS: atom_id res chain seq x y z
N MET A 1 26.38 13.42 -29.10
CA MET A 1 27.55 13.69 -29.97
C MET A 1 27.21 14.86 -30.87
N LEU A 2 28.14 15.81 -31.08
CA LEU A 2 27.91 16.99 -31.91
C LEU A 2 28.88 16.99 -33.10
N VAL A 3 28.34 17.10 -34.31
CA VAL A 3 29.09 17.10 -35.58
C VAL A 3 28.65 18.31 -36.42
N ILE A 4 29.61 18.96 -37.07
CA ILE A 4 29.38 20.06 -38.01
C ILE A 4 30.11 19.70 -39.31
N SER A 5 29.42 19.77 -40.44
CA SER A 5 29.99 19.47 -41.76
C SER A 5 29.56 20.53 -42.78
N GLY A 6 30.52 21.03 -43.55
CA GLY A 6 30.28 21.97 -44.64
C GLY A 6 29.65 23.29 -44.24
N GLY A 7 28.86 23.87 -45.15
CA GLY A 7 28.22 25.17 -44.97
C GLY A 7 28.87 26.28 -45.78
N ARG A 8 28.74 27.51 -45.29
CA ARG A 8 29.14 28.71 -46.03
C ARG A 8 29.78 29.73 -45.10
N ASP A 9 30.90 30.28 -45.53
CA ASP A 9 31.60 31.33 -44.80
C ASP A 9 31.04 32.75 -45.07
N LYS A 10 31.64 33.76 -44.45
CA LYS A 10 31.28 35.18 -44.65
C LYS A 10 31.57 35.71 -46.05
N ASN A 11 32.54 35.10 -46.75
CA ASN A 11 32.91 35.46 -48.11
C ASN A 11 32.02 34.79 -49.17
N LYS A 12 31.08 33.95 -48.70
CA LYS A 12 30.19 33.11 -49.51
C LYS A 12 30.89 31.91 -50.16
N ASP A 13 32.05 31.52 -49.66
CA ASP A 13 32.74 30.32 -50.08
C ASP A 13 32.11 29.09 -49.40
N THR A 14 32.06 27.98 -50.14
CA THR A 14 31.58 26.70 -49.61
C THR A 14 32.66 26.11 -48.72
N LEU A 15 32.32 25.85 -47.46
CA LEU A 15 33.23 25.21 -46.52
C LEU A 15 33.39 23.73 -46.89
N ASP A 16 34.59 23.19 -46.72
CA ASP A 16 34.96 21.79 -47.01
C ASP A 16 35.54 21.10 -45.76
N ASP A 17 35.11 21.54 -44.58
CA ASP A 17 35.53 20.97 -43.32
C ASP A 17 34.43 20.14 -42.65
N CYS A 18 34.82 19.12 -41.91
CA CYS A 18 33.96 18.36 -41.01
C CYS A 18 34.61 18.29 -39.63
N TRP A 19 33.82 18.51 -38.58
CA TRP A 19 34.29 18.63 -37.20
C TRP A 19 33.41 17.85 -36.26
N ILE A 20 34.02 17.17 -35.29
CA ILE A 20 33.34 16.52 -34.17
C ILE A 20 33.77 17.16 -32.85
N PHE A 21 32.80 17.39 -31.97
CA PHE A 21 33.08 17.93 -30.64
C PHE A 21 33.41 16.80 -29.66
N ASN A 22 34.63 16.84 -29.11
CA ASN A 22 35.06 15.98 -28.02
C ASN A 22 34.59 16.56 -26.68
N ILE A 23 33.56 15.96 -26.09
CA ILE A 23 32.98 16.41 -24.82
C ILE A 23 33.98 16.25 -23.66
N THR A 24 34.79 15.19 -23.65
CA THR A 24 35.74 14.92 -22.58
C THR A 24 36.87 15.94 -22.56
N GLN A 25 37.40 16.28 -23.73
CA GLN A 25 38.51 17.24 -23.87
C GLN A 25 38.05 18.68 -24.12
N HIS A 26 36.73 18.92 -24.24
CA HIS A 26 36.14 20.21 -24.56
C HIS A 26 36.75 20.86 -25.81
N SER A 27 37.08 20.05 -26.82
CA SER A 27 37.83 20.47 -28.01
C SER A 27 37.16 20.01 -29.30
N TRP A 28 37.42 20.71 -30.40
CA TRP A 28 36.96 20.33 -31.74
C TRP A 28 38.05 19.53 -32.47
N ILE A 29 37.66 18.37 -33.01
CA ILE A 29 38.54 17.51 -33.81
C ILE A 29 38.08 17.60 -35.26
N LYS A 30 39.02 17.91 -36.16
CA LYS A 30 38.77 17.92 -37.61
C LYS A 30 38.77 16.50 -38.15
N LEU A 31 37.73 16.14 -38.89
CA LEU A 31 37.56 14.84 -39.53
C LEU A 31 37.95 14.94 -41.02
N ASP A 32 38.79 14.01 -41.46
CA ASP A 32 39.23 13.91 -42.86
C ASP A 32 38.21 13.11 -43.69
N VAL A 33 37.04 13.72 -43.92
CA VAL A 33 35.96 13.12 -44.73
C VAL A 33 36.09 13.53 -46.20
N PRO A 34 35.61 12.72 -47.14
CA PRO A 34 35.67 13.06 -48.57
C PRO A 34 34.96 14.39 -48.90
N GLN A 35 35.39 15.06 -49.97
CA GLN A 35 34.76 16.30 -50.44
C GLN A 35 33.29 16.13 -50.81
N SER A 36 32.89 14.93 -51.22
CA SER A 36 31.48 14.61 -51.40
C SER A 36 30.70 14.76 -50.10
N VAL A 37 31.27 14.61 -48.91
CA VAL A 37 30.55 14.75 -47.63
C VAL A 37 30.54 16.19 -47.12
N ASN A 38 31.69 16.86 -47.13
CA ASN A 38 31.87 18.16 -46.46
C ASN A 38 31.75 19.37 -47.38
N LYS A 39 32.07 19.28 -48.67
CA LYS A 39 32.07 20.43 -49.59
C LYS A 39 30.69 20.71 -50.17
N ARG A 40 29.74 21.01 -49.28
CA ARG A 40 28.34 21.27 -49.64
C ARG A 40 27.64 22.18 -48.64
N LEU A 41 26.61 22.88 -49.11
CA LEU A 41 25.77 23.79 -48.32
C LEU A 41 24.28 23.47 -48.48
N GLY A 42 23.47 23.83 -47.48
CA GLY A 42 22.02 23.58 -47.50
C GLY A 42 21.65 22.10 -47.57
N HIS A 43 22.50 21.23 -47.03
CA HIS A 43 22.29 19.79 -46.90
C HIS A 43 21.74 19.45 -45.52
N SER A 44 21.22 18.23 -45.35
CA SER A 44 20.89 17.68 -44.04
C SER A 44 22.00 16.76 -43.55
N LEU A 45 22.20 16.71 -42.24
CA LEU A 45 23.21 15.91 -41.56
C LEU A 45 22.56 15.18 -40.38
N SER A 46 22.68 13.85 -40.35
CA SER A 46 22.16 13.00 -39.27
C SER A 46 23.26 12.09 -38.73
N VAL A 47 23.22 11.78 -37.44
CA VAL A 47 24.26 10.99 -36.76
C VAL A 47 23.61 9.85 -35.98
N PHE A 48 24.08 8.62 -36.20
CA PHE A 48 23.55 7.40 -35.60
C PHE A 48 24.65 6.66 -34.83
N ILE A 49 24.41 6.35 -33.57
CA ILE A 49 25.38 5.62 -32.74
C ILE A 49 25.13 4.12 -32.94
N MET A 50 26.09 3.43 -33.57
CA MET A 50 25.96 1.99 -33.89
C MET A 50 26.55 1.12 -32.78
N SER A 51 27.62 1.58 -32.14
CA SER A 51 28.22 0.98 -30.95
C SER A 51 29.09 2.02 -30.22
N PRO A 52 29.63 1.74 -29.02
CA PRO A 52 30.55 2.66 -28.33
C PRO A 52 31.77 3.08 -29.16
N HIS A 53 32.14 2.27 -30.16
CA HIS A 53 33.31 2.46 -31.01
C HIS A 53 32.99 2.78 -32.46
N CYS A 54 31.71 2.90 -32.82
CA CYS A 54 31.28 3.10 -34.19
C CYS A 54 30.06 4.03 -34.26
N VAL A 55 30.19 5.13 -35.00
CA VAL A 55 29.14 6.11 -35.24
C VAL A 55 29.02 6.36 -36.73
N TRP A 56 27.80 6.51 -37.22
CA TRP A 56 27.54 6.78 -38.63
C TRP A 56 27.03 8.20 -38.83
N ILE A 57 27.55 8.85 -39.86
CA ILE A 57 27.09 10.15 -40.32
C ILE A 57 26.40 9.95 -41.67
N ILE A 58 25.16 10.42 -41.78
CA ILE A 58 24.42 10.43 -43.04
C ILE A 58 24.25 11.87 -43.49
N THR A 59 24.73 12.16 -44.69
CA THR A 59 24.63 13.48 -45.32
C THR A 59 23.72 13.39 -46.54
N THR A 60 22.68 14.22 -46.60
CA THR A 60 21.69 14.17 -47.69
C THR A 60 21.50 15.51 -48.39
N GLY A 61 21.47 15.46 -49.73
CA GLY A 61 21.18 16.59 -50.60
C GLY A 61 22.16 17.77 -50.46
N GLY A 62 21.67 18.97 -50.80
CA GLY A 62 22.44 20.21 -50.78
C GLY A 62 23.02 20.62 -52.13
N TYR A 63 23.85 21.66 -52.07
CA TYR A 63 24.47 22.30 -53.23
C TYR A 63 25.99 22.26 -53.11
N VAL A 64 26.68 22.04 -54.22
CA VAL A 64 28.16 22.03 -54.26
C VAL A 64 28.78 23.42 -54.39
N ASP A 65 27.99 24.41 -54.79
CA ASP A 65 28.44 25.79 -55.00
C ASP A 65 27.32 26.83 -54.82
N MET A 66 27.70 28.11 -54.90
CA MET A 66 26.79 29.25 -54.81
C MET A 66 25.93 29.48 -56.07
N ARG A 67 26.25 28.79 -57.18
CA ARG A 67 25.40 28.78 -58.38
C ARG A 67 24.21 27.85 -58.22
N ARG A 68 24.05 27.23 -57.03
CA ARG A 68 23.01 26.27 -56.68
C ARG A 68 23.07 25.03 -57.57
N THR A 69 24.27 24.61 -57.93
CA THR A 69 24.48 23.31 -58.54
C THR A 69 24.09 22.23 -57.52
N PHE A 70 22.99 21.53 -57.77
CA PHE A 70 22.51 20.46 -56.90
C PHE A 70 23.53 19.32 -56.84
N VAL A 71 23.67 18.71 -55.67
CA VAL A 71 24.31 17.42 -55.57
C VAL A 71 23.42 16.38 -56.25
N THR A 72 23.99 15.65 -57.21
CA THR A 72 23.30 14.63 -57.99
C THR A 72 23.79 13.22 -57.66
N ASN A 73 23.10 12.21 -58.18
CA ASN A 73 23.45 10.81 -58.00
C ASN A 73 24.88 10.55 -58.54
N PRO A 74 25.73 9.78 -57.83
CA PRO A 74 25.42 8.96 -56.65
C PRO A 74 25.58 9.65 -55.30
N ASN A 75 26.08 10.88 -55.26
CA ASN A 75 26.47 11.56 -54.02
C ASN A 75 25.31 12.25 -53.28
N ILE A 76 24.06 12.01 -53.68
CA ILE A 76 22.87 12.62 -53.07
C ILE A 76 22.80 12.26 -51.59
N VAL A 77 23.01 10.98 -51.28
CA VAL A 77 23.13 10.46 -49.92
C VAL A 77 24.53 9.91 -49.77
N MET A 78 25.23 10.36 -48.74
CA MET A 78 26.53 9.83 -48.32
C MET A 78 26.41 9.26 -46.91
N LEU A 79 26.93 8.07 -46.69
CA LEU A 79 27.09 7.47 -45.36
C LEU A 79 28.57 7.40 -45.04
N THR A 80 28.98 8.00 -43.93
CA THR A 80 30.37 8.02 -43.47
C THR A 80 30.46 7.35 -42.11
N GLU A 81 31.26 6.30 -42.02
CA GLU A 81 31.55 5.62 -40.77
C GLU A 81 32.61 6.39 -39.99
N LEU A 82 32.41 6.54 -38.68
CA LEU A 82 33.38 7.05 -37.73
C LEU A 82 33.69 5.95 -36.73
N VAL A 83 34.95 5.58 -36.61
CA VAL A 83 35.41 4.54 -35.69
C VAL A 83 36.41 5.09 -34.68
N THR A 84 36.32 4.63 -33.43
CA THR A 84 37.33 4.96 -32.43
C THR A 84 38.50 3.99 -32.53
N ASN A 85 39.73 4.50 -32.56
CA ASN A 85 40.92 3.68 -32.49
C ASN A 85 41.15 3.12 -31.06
N SER A 86 42.19 2.31 -30.88
CA SER A 86 42.55 1.73 -29.57
C SER A 86 42.93 2.76 -28.50
N LYS A 87 43.12 4.03 -28.88
CA LYS A 87 43.39 5.16 -27.98
C LYS A 87 42.13 5.98 -27.68
N GLY A 88 40.97 5.60 -28.25
CA GLY A 88 39.70 6.32 -28.10
C GLY A 88 39.57 7.57 -28.97
N GLU A 89 40.45 7.77 -29.95
CA GLU A 89 40.38 8.90 -30.88
C GLU A 89 39.47 8.57 -32.07
N TRP A 90 38.64 9.52 -32.48
CA TRP A 90 37.74 9.37 -33.62
C TRP A 90 38.50 9.44 -34.95
N THR A 91 38.27 8.45 -35.81
CA THR A 91 38.84 8.38 -37.16
C THR A 91 37.73 8.12 -38.18
N VAL A 92 37.92 8.60 -39.41
CA VAL A 92 36.99 8.38 -40.51
C VAL A 92 37.24 6.99 -41.10
N GLY A 93 36.21 6.15 -41.10
CA GLY A 93 36.18 4.83 -41.73
C GLY A 93 35.65 4.89 -43.16
N ASP A 94 34.85 3.91 -43.54
CA ASP A 94 34.32 3.83 -44.91
C ASP A 94 33.33 4.96 -45.20
N THR A 95 33.37 5.49 -46.43
CA THR A 95 32.38 6.44 -46.94
C THR A 95 31.71 5.87 -48.17
N LEU A 96 30.39 5.76 -48.13
CA LEU A 96 29.58 5.15 -49.17
C LEU A 96 28.61 6.17 -49.76
N ASP A 97 28.46 6.12 -51.07
CA ASP A 97 27.45 6.88 -51.80
C ASP A 97 26.15 6.05 -51.94
N THR A 98 25.16 6.59 -52.65
CA THR A 98 23.86 5.91 -52.84
C THR A 98 23.98 4.55 -53.54
N ASN A 99 25.01 4.34 -54.37
CA ASN A 99 25.24 3.05 -55.01
C ASN A 99 25.92 2.08 -54.05
N GLY A 100 26.94 2.54 -53.31
CA GLY A 100 27.64 1.75 -52.31
C GLY A 100 26.73 1.28 -51.16
N MET A 101 25.75 2.09 -50.76
CA MET A 101 24.75 1.70 -49.77
C MET A 101 23.79 0.61 -50.25
N ASN A 102 23.56 0.53 -51.57
CA ASN A 102 22.69 -0.49 -52.17
C ASN A 102 23.42 -1.80 -52.48
N ASP A 103 24.72 -1.86 -52.25
CA ASP A 103 25.54 -3.04 -52.47
C ASP A 103 25.22 -4.16 -51.46
N GLU A 104 25.11 -5.40 -51.94
CA GLU A 104 24.73 -6.56 -51.12
C GLU A 104 25.81 -6.97 -50.11
N GLU A 105 27.09 -6.69 -50.40
CA GLU A 105 28.19 -6.93 -49.45
C GLU A 105 28.09 -5.94 -48.28
N TYR A 106 27.78 -4.68 -48.58
CA TYR A 106 27.57 -3.67 -47.56
C TYR A 106 26.35 -3.96 -46.67
N LYS A 107 25.21 -4.35 -47.25
CA LYS A 107 24.02 -4.74 -46.46
C LYS A 107 24.32 -5.84 -45.46
N LYS A 108 25.13 -6.84 -45.85
CA LYS A 108 25.58 -7.91 -44.96
C LYS A 108 26.51 -7.38 -43.85
N LYS A 109 27.47 -6.50 -44.18
CA LYS A 109 28.34 -5.84 -43.19
C LYS A 109 27.51 -5.05 -42.18
N TYR A 110 26.52 -4.30 -42.63
CA TYR A 110 25.61 -3.54 -41.76
C TYR A 110 24.84 -4.43 -40.79
N GLN A 111 24.22 -5.51 -41.29
CA GLN A 111 23.50 -6.47 -40.45
C GLN A 111 24.41 -7.07 -39.37
N GLN A 112 25.65 -7.42 -39.71
CA GLN A 112 26.63 -7.92 -38.73
C GLN A 112 27.01 -6.88 -37.68
N GLN A 113 27.19 -5.61 -38.08
CA GLN A 113 27.49 -4.52 -37.14
C GLN A 113 26.33 -4.25 -36.18
N LEU A 114 25.08 -4.26 -36.65
CA LEU A 114 23.89 -4.15 -35.80
C LEU A 114 23.81 -5.30 -34.78
N GLN A 115 24.03 -6.54 -35.24
CA GLN A 115 24.06 -7.71 -34.35
C GLN A 115 25.19 -7.62 -33.31
N THR A 116 26.35 -7.10 -33.70
CA THR A 116 27.50 -6.92 -32.81
C THR A 116 27.26 -5.82 -31.78
N GLY A 117 26.75 -4.65 -32.22
CA GLY A 117 26.38 -3.55 -31.32
C GLY A 117 25.33 -3.98 -30.31
N ARG A 118 24.32 -4.74 -30.74
CA ARG A 118 23.31 -5.33 -29.83
C ARG A 118 23.94 -6.30 -28.83
N ARG A 119 24.87 -7.15 -29.25
CA ARG A 119 25.58 -8.07 -28.34
C ARG A 119 26.37 -7.31 -27.28
N ILE A 120 27.17 -6.32 -27.69
CA ILE A 120 27.96 -5.49 -26.77
C ILE A 120 27.04 -4.76 -25.80
N TRP A 121 25.95 -4.16 -26.29
CA TRP A 121 24.99 -3.47 -25.44
C TRP A 121 24.35 -4.41 -24.40
N LEU A 122 23.94 -5.62 -24.79
CA LEU A 122 23.42 -6.63 -23.86
C LEU A 122 24.48 -7.11 -22.85
N GLU A 123 25.73 -7.26 -23.28
CA GLU A 123 26.82 -7.74 -22.42
C GLU A 123 27.32 -6.68 -21.43
N GLU A 124 27.39 -5.41 -21.84
CA GLU A 124 27.92 -4.30 -21.03
C GLU A 124 26.84 -3.59 -20.21
N TYR A 125 25.61 -3.46 -20.73
CA TYR A 125 24.56 -2.65 -20.08
C TYR A 125 23.45 -3.48 -19.41
N GLN A 126 23.25 -4.76 -19.77
CA GLN A 126 22.25 -5.62 -19.12
C GLN A 126 22.80 -6.61 -18.09
N LYS A 127 24.13 -6.86 -18.03
CA LYS A 127 24.68 -7.64 -16.92
C LYS A 127 24.78 -6.76 -15.66
N PRO A 128 24.23 -7.20 -14.50
CA PRO A 128 24.61 -6.61 -13.23
C PRO A 128 26.13 -6.70 -13.12
N ARG A 129 26.80 -5.60 -12.76
CA ARG A 129 28.24 -5.63 -12.50
C ARG A 129 28.46 -6.70 -11.42
N LYS A 130 29.35 -7.66 -11.69
CA LYS A 130 29.57 -8.85 -10.83
C LYS A 130 29.88 -8.56 -9.35
N GLY A 131 30.14 -7.30 -8.98
CA GLY A 131 30.27 -6.87 -7.59
C GLY A 131 28.93 -6.66 -6.87
N ASP A 132 27.88 -6.25 -7.57
CA ASP A 132 26.61 -5.82 -6.95
C ASP A 132 25.72 -7.01 -6.58
N THR A 133 25.82 -8.14 -7.29
CA THR A 133 24.98 -9.31 -7.02
C THR A 133 25.32 -9.98 -5.68
N ALA A 134 26.60 -10.04 -5.31
CA ALA A 134 27.04 -10.64 -4.05
C ALA A 134 26.67 -9.77 -2.83
N ASP A 135 26.74 -8.44 -2.98
CA ASP A 135 26.34 -7.50 -1.94
C ASP A 135 24.81 -7.48 -1.76
N ILE A 136 24.06 -7.58 -2.86
CA ILE A 136 22.60 -7.74 -2.85
C ILE A 136 22.20 -9.08 -2.22
N GLU A 137 22.84 -10.19 -2.57
CA GLU A 137 22.56 -11.50 -1.94
C GLU A 137 22.85 -11.50 -0.44
N GLN A 138 23.97 -10.92 -0.02
CA GLN A 138 24.29 -10.78 1.41
C GLN A 138 23.28 -9.89 2.14
N THR A 139 22.84 -8.80 1.51
CA THR A 139 21.84 -7.89 2.05
C THR A 139 20.47 -8.58 2.17
N VAL A 140 20.04 -9.31 1.13
CA VAL A 140 18.80 -10.09 1.14
C VAL A 140 18.86 -11.17 2.22
N GLN A 141 19.99 -11.87 2.36
CA GLN A 141 20.16 -12.92 3.37
C GLN A 141 20.16 -12.34 4.80
N ALA A 142 20.76 -11.16 5.00
CA ALA A 142 20.72 -10.44 6.27
C ALA A 142 19.28 -9.96 6.61
N LEU A 143 18.55 -9.45 5.62
CA LEU A 143 17.15 -9.03 5.79
C LEU A 143 16.23 -10.22 6.11
N MET A 144 16.41 -11.36 5.43
CA MET A 144 15.67 -12.59 5.74
C MET A 144 15.92 -13.06 7.17
N LYS A 145 17.18 -13.01 7.63
CA LYS A 145 17.54 -13.40 9.00
C LYS A 145 16.92 -12.45 10.04
N SER A 146 16.97 -11.14 9.78
CA SER A 146 16.35 -10.11 10.63
C SER A 146 14.83 -10.27 10.69
N LEU A 147 14.19 -10.59 9.57
CA LEU A 147 12.75 -10.83 9.50
C LEU A 147 12.33 -12.06 10.32
N GLU A 148 13.10 -13.14 10.24
CA GLU A 148 12.84 -14.36 11.02
C GLU A 148 13.02 -14.13 12.54
N GLU A 149 13.98 -13.29 12.93
CA GLU A 149 14.18 -12.87 14.32
C GLU A 149 13.00 -12.01 14.82
N LYS A 150 12.57 -11.02 14.03
CA LYS A 150 11.38 -10.21 14.33
C LYS A 150 10.10 -11.03 14.47
N LYS A 151 9.96 -12.08 13.65
CA LYS A 151 8.83 -13.01 13.75
C LYS A 151 8.84 -13.80 15.06
N ARG A 152 10.01 -14.23 15.52
CA ARG A 152 10.16 -14.91 16.83
C ARG A 152 9.89 -13.96 17.99
N GLU A 153 10.38 -12.72 17.92
CA GLU A 153 10.05 -11.68 18.92
C GLU A 153 8.54 -11.47 19.02
N ALA A 154 7.85 -11.31 17.88
CA ALA A 154 6.40 -11.15 17.83
C ALA A 154 5.65 -12.35 18.43
N GLN A 155 6.11 -13.58 18.20
CA GLN A 155 5.53 -14.79 18.81
C GLN A 155 5.69 -14.79 20.34
N VAL A 156 6.84 -14.36 20.85
CA VAL A 156 7.07 -14.26 22.30
C VAL A 156 6.15 -13.19 22.91
N TYR A 157 6.01 -12.03 22.27
CA TYR A 157 5.07 -11.00 22.73
C TYR A 157 3.63 -11.50 22.75
N HIS A 158 3.22 -12.28 21.73
CA HIS A 158 1.90 -12.86 21.68
C HIS A 158 1.64 -13.82 22.85
N GLN A 159 2.59 -14.72 23.15
CA GLN A 159 2.48 -15.63 24.30
C GLN A 159 2.43 -14.88 25.64
N GLN A 160 3.22 -13.82 25.80
CA GLN A 160 3.18 -12.99 27.02
C GLN A 160 1.83 -12.29 27.18
N LEU A 161 1.22 -11.84 26.08
CA LEU A 161 -0.09 -11.21 26.10
C LEU A 161 -1.18 -12.20 26.52
N GLU A 162 -1.18 -13.40 25.93
CA GLU A 162 -2.11 -14.48 26.30
C GLU A 162 -1.95 -14.92 27.75
N GLN A 163 -0.74 -14.86 28.30
CA GLN A 163 -0.51 -15.16 29.71
C GLN A 163 -1.08 -14.06 30.61
N LYS A 164 -0.88 -12.78 30.25
CA LYS A 164 -1.46 -11.65 30.99
C LYS A 164 -2.99 -11.67 30.98
N GLU A 165 -3.61 -11.96 29.83
CA GLU A 165 -5.07 -12.09 29.74
C GLU A 165 -5.60 -13.21 30.64
N ARG A 166 -4.87 -14.33 30.76
CA ARG A 166 -5.22 -15.41 31.69
C ARG A 166 -5.08 -14.98 33.15
N GLU A 167 -4.00 -14.30 33.51
CA GLU A 167 -3.79 -13.79 34.87
C GLU A 167 -4.85 -12.74 35.26
N GLU A 168 -5.23 -11.85 34.34
CA GLU A 168 -6.32 -10.89 34.55
C GLU A 168 -7.66 -11.59 34.73
N ALA A 169 -7.97 -12.61 33.92
CA ALA A 169 -9.19 -13.40 34.09
C ALA A 169 -9.26 -14.13 35.45
N GLU A 170 -8.13 -14.62 35.96
CA GLU A 170 -8.06 -15.23 37.29
C GLU A 170 -8.30 -14.19 38.41
N LYS A 171 -7.68 -13.01 38.31
CA LYS A 171 -7.91 -11.91 39.27
C LYS A 171 -9.35 -11.40 39.23
N GLU A 172 -9.95 -11.31 38.04
CA GLU A 172 -11.35 -10.95 37.84
C GLU A 172 -12.28 -11.96 38.54
N GLN A 173 -12.00 -13.27 38.40
CA GLN A 173 -12.75 -14.31 39.11
C GLN A 173 -12.59 -14.19 40.63
N GLU A 174 -11.40 -13.88 41.11
CA GLU A 174 -11.14 -13.69 42.54
C GLU A 174 -11.87 -12.46 43.10
N ILE A 175 -11.86 -11.34 42.38
CA ILE A 175 -12.65 -10.15 42.72
C ILE A 175 -14.14 -10.48 42.78
N ARG A 176 -14.66 -11.29 41.84
CA ARG A 176 -16.06 -11.74 41.88
C ARG A 176 -16.38 -12.56 43.13
N ARG A 177 -15.47 -13.44 43.56
CA ARG A 177 -15.64 -14.21 44.81
C ARG A 177 -15.67 -13.29 46.03
N TYR A 178 -14.75 -12.33 46.12
CA TYR A 178 -14.74 -11.37 47.23
C TYR A 178 -16.00 -10.50 47.25
N ARG A 179 -16.48 -10.04 46.10
CA ARG A 179 -17.74 -9.29 46.00
C ARG A 179 -18.93 -10.11 46.52
N HIS A 180 -19.01 -11.39 46.18
CA HIS A 180 -20.07 -12.26 46.68
C HIS A 180 -20.02 -12.41 48.21
N GLN A 181 -18.83 -12.65 48.78
CA GLN A 181 -18.66 -12.75 50.24
C GLN A 181 -19.03 -11.46 50.96
N LEU A 182 -18.66 -10.30 50.41
CA LEU A 182 -19.01 -9.00 50.97
C LEU A 182 -20.53 -8.81 50.97
N GLN A 183 -21.20 -9.18 49.87
CA GLN A 183 -22.65 -9.09 49.75
C GLN A 183 -23.39 -10.01 50.73
N GLU A 184 -22.85 -11.21 51.00
CA GLU A 184 -23.39 -12.10 52.04
C GLU A 184 -23.20 -11.51 53.44
N LYS A 185 -22.03 -10.92 53.73
CA LYS A 185 -21.78 -10.23 55.01
C LYS A 185 -22.70 -9.04 55.23
N ASP A 186 -22.97 -8.24 54.19
CA ASP A 186 -23.93 -7.13 54.27
C ASP A 186 -25.34 -7.64 54.55
N ARG A 187 -25.77 -8.74 53.92
CA ARG A 187 -27.06 -9.38 54.22
C ARG A 187 -27.13 -9.90 55.66
N GLU A 188 -26.08 -10.56 56.14
CA GLU A 188 -25.99 -11.01 57.54
C GLU A 188 -26.10 -9.83 58.51
N HIS A 189 -25.34 -8.75 58.27
CA HIS A 189 -25.41 -7.54 59.10
C HIS A 189 -26.80 -6.92 59.08
N GLN A 190 -27.46 -6.87 57.93
CA GLN A 190 -28.81 -6.33 57.80
C GLN A 190 -29.85 -7.16 58.57
N LEU A 191 -29.71 -8.49 58.57
CA LEU A 191 -30.56 -9.38 59.38
C LEU A 191 -30.32 -9.18 60.88
N VAL A 192 -29.05 -9.05 61.30
CA VAL A 192 -28.71 -8.79 62.71
C VAL A 192 -29.24 -7.45 63.18
N LEU A 193 -29.15 -6.40 62.37
CA LEU A 193 -29.74 -5.10 62.67
C LEU A 193 -31.24 -5.20 62.86
N HIS A 194 -31.94 -5.87 61.94
CA HIS A 194 -33.39 -6.07 62.05
C HIS A 194 -33.79 -6.85 63.31
N GLU A 195 -33.00 -7.86 63.70
CA GLU A 195 -33.25 -8.59 64.95
C GLU A 195 -33.01 -7.72 66.19
N LYS A 196 -31.97 -6.88 66.17
CA LYS A 196 -31.68 -5.93 67.26
C LYS A 196 -32.78 -4.87 67.41
N ASP A 197 -33.33 -4.37 66.31
CA ASP A 197 -34.47 -3.45 66.31
C ASP A 197 -35.71 -4.11 66.93
N ARG A 198 -35.95 -5.38 66.62
CA ARG A 198 -37.04 -6.16 67.23
C ARG A 198 -36.84 -6.38 68.72
N GLU A 199 -35.62 -6.66 69.17
CA GLU A 199 -35.29 -6.76 70.60
C GLU A 199 -35.51 -5.42 71.33
N LEU A 200 -35.10 -4.32 70.71
CA LEU A 200 -35.31 -2.97 71.25
C LEU A 200 -36.81 -2.66 71.42
N GLN A 201 -37.64 -2.95 70.41
CA GLN A 201 -39.09 -2.76 70.51
C GLN A 201 -39.70 -3.54 71.69
N LYS A 202 -39.31 -4.81 71.88
CA LYS A 202 -39.79 -5.61 73.03
C LYS A 202 -39.36 -5.02 74.37
N LYS A 203 -38.12 -4.51 74.45
CA LYS A 203 -37.63 -3.86 75.67
C LYS A 203 -38.37 -2.55 75.95
N GLU A 204 -38.64 -1.75 74.93
CA GLU A 204 -39.44 -0.52 75.06
C GLU A 204 -40.87 -0.84 75.54
N GLU A 205 -41.49 -1.88 75.01
CA GLU A 205 -42.82 -2.32 75.46
C GLU A 205 -42.80 -2.80 76.92
N THR A 206 -41.77 -3.56 77.31
CA THR A 206 -41.59 -4.00 78.70
C THR A 206 -41.36 -2.82 79.65
N LEU A 207 -40.60 -1.81 79.22
CA LEU A 207 -40.40 -0.56 79.97
C LEU A 207 -41.72 0.19 80.15
N ARG A 208 -42.49 0.38 79.07
CA ARG A 208 -43.83 0.99 79.15
C ARG A 208 -44.73 0.24 80.13
N GLN A 209 -44.69 -1.09 80.12
CA GLN A 209 -45.47 -1.89 81.07
C GLN A 209 -45.02 -1.69 82.52
N LYS A 210 -43.71 -1.59 82.76
CA LYS A 210 -43.17 -1.27 84.09
C LYS A 210 -43.57 0.14 84.55
N ASP A 211 -43.55 1.12 83.65
CA ASP A 211 -43.97 2.50 83.97
C ASP A 211 -45.45 2.56 84.40
N ILE A 212 -46.33 1.76 83.76
CA ILE A 212 -47.73 1.62 84.17
C ILE A 212 -47.85 1.05 85.59
N VAL A 213 -47.08 -0.01 85.90
CA VAL A 213 -47.10 -0.62 87.24
C VAL A 213 -46.54 0.32 88.29
N ILE A 214 -45.50 1.08 87.98
CA ILE A 214 -44.95 2.10 88.90
C ILE A 214 -46.00 3.17 89.17
N LEU A 215 -46.68 3.70 88.14
CA LEU A 215 -47.77 4.66 88.30
C LEU A 215 -48.90 4.12 89.19
N GLU A 216 -49.23 2.83 89.06
CA GLU A 216 -50.24 2.18 89.89
C GLU A 216 -49.76 2.04 91.35
N LYS A 217 -48.50 1.67 91.56
CA LYS A 217 -47.88 1.59 92.89
C LYS A 217 -47.73 2.96 93.55
N ASP A 218 -47.42 4.00 92.80
CA ASP A 218 -47.37 5.38 93.30
C ASP A 218 -48.78 5.85 93.73
N LYS A 219 -49.82 5.45 92.98
CA LYS A 219 -51.21 5.72 93.36
C LYS A 219 -51.60 4.98 94.65
N GLU A 220 -51.22 3.71 94.79
CA GLU A 220 -51.43 2.94 96.03
C GLU A 220 -50.67 3.56 97.22
N LEU A 221 -49.41 3.96 97.00
CA LEU A 221 -48.59 4.64 98.00
C LEU A 221 -49.25 5.95 98.44
N HIS A 222 -49.72 6.76 97.50
CA HIS A 222 -50.42 8.00 97.81
C HIS A 222 -51.70 7.77 98.63
N GLN A 223 -52.47 6.72 98.31
CA GLN A 223 -53.65 6.32 99.10
C GLN A 223 -53.28 5.83 100.51
N SER A 224 -52.18 5.08 100.63
CA SER A 224 -51.65 4.64 101.93
C SER A 224 -51.16 5.83 102.75
N GLU A 225 -50.45 6.79 102.14
CA GLU A 225 -50.01 8.03 102.79
C GLU A 225 -51.19 8.90 103.24
N GLU A 226 -52.24 9.02 102.42
CA GLU A 226 -53.48 9.69 102.82
C GLU A 226 -54.16 8.95 103.99
N SER A 227 -54.15 7.62 103.97
CA SER A 227 -54.68 6.79 105.07
C SER A 227 -53.88 7.01 106.36
N VAL A 228 -52.53 7.03 106.28
CA VAL A 228 -51.64 7.36 107.40
C VAL A 228 -51.87 8.78 107.90
N ARG A 229 -52.05 9.78 107.01
CA ARG A 229 -52.41 11.15 107.42
C ARG A 229 -53.74 11.22 108.16
N ARG A 230 -54.74 10.43 107.74
CA ARG A 230 -56.02 10.32 108.47
C ARG A 230 -55.84 9.68 109.84
N TYR A 231 -55.03 8.62 109.95
CA TYR A 231 -54.71 8.01 111.24
C TYR A 231 -53.89 8.94 112.16
N GLN A 232 -52.96 9.72 111.61
CA GLN A 232 -52.18 10.72 112.36
C GLN A 232 -53.03 11.91 112.82
N GLN A 233 -54.11 12.27 112.12
CA GLN A 233 -55.10 13.22 112.62
C GLN A 233 -56.01 12.66 113.73
N GLN A 234 -56.08 11.34 113.90
CA GLN A 234 -56.97 10.67 114.86
C GLN A 234 -56.27 10.25 116.18
N ALA A 235 -54.95 10.39 116.28
CA ALA A 235 -54.16 9.93 117.43
C ALA A 235 -53.34 11.07 118.06
N LEU A 236 -54.01 11.92 118.84
CA LEU A 236 -53.39 12.80 119.84
C LEU A 236 -53.82 12.32 121.23
N THR A 237 -53.16 11.29 121.77
CA THR A 237 -53.05 10.98 123.21
C THR A 237 -51.92 9.96 123.44
N ASP A 238 -50.98 10.37 124.30
CA ASP A 238 -49.98 9.62 125.09
C ASP A 238 -48.96 8.65 124.46
N ASP A 239 -47.71 9.13 124.48
CA ASP A 239 -46.48 8.58 125.05
C ASP A 239 -45.86 7.22 124.64
N HIS A 240 -44.67 7.38 123.99
CA HIS A 240 -43.39 6.64 124.10
C HIS A 240 -43.29 5.20 123.53
N TRP A 241 -42.46 4.95 122.49
CA TRP A 241 -40.99 4.73 122.52
C TRP A 241 -40.34 4.45 121.12
N VAL A 242 -39.20 5.11 120.87
CA VAL A 242 -37.92 4.81 120.14
C VAL A 242 -37.81 3.64 119.12
N ILE A 243 -37.14 3.86 117.97
CA ILE A 243 -35.87 3.20 117.51
C ILE A 243 -35.37 3.83 116.19
N ASN A 244 -34.12 4.28 116.24
CA ASN A 244 -33.24 4.65 115.12
C ASN A 244 -33.02 3.46 114.17
N LYS A 245 -33.24 3.63 112.85
CA LYS A 245 -32.82 2.64 111.85
C LYS A 245 -32.54 3.24 110.47
N ASP A 246 -31.70 4.27 110.38
CA ASP A 246 -31.26 4.81 109.08
C ASP A 246 -29.73 4.92 108.92
N GLU A 247 -28.94 4.11 109.64
CA GLU A 247 -27.50 3.98 109.37
C GLU A 247 -27.12 2.82 108.43
N VAL A 248 -28.07 1.98 108.00
CA VAL A 248 -27.79 0.82 107.11
C VAL A 248 -28.22 1.05 105.66
N THR A 249 -29.08 2.04 105.39
CA THR A 249 -29.48 2.46 104.04
C THR A 249 -28.47 3.42 103.39
N LEU A 250 -27.80 4.26 104.17
CA LEU A 250 -26.77 5.19 103.66
C LEU A 250 -25.48 4.47 103.23
N VAL A 251 -25.03 3.44 103.94
CA VAL A 251 -23.76 2.77 103.64
C VAL A 251 -23.83 1.96 102.33
N ASN A 252 -24.94 1.28 102.06
CA ASN A 252 -25.15 0.56 100.80
C ASN A 252 -25.25 1.53 99.62
N SER A 253 -26.02 2.61 99.74
CA SER A 253 -26.10 3.63 98.69
C SER A 253 -24.73 4.29 98.46
N ILE A 254 -23.97 4.63 99.50
CA ILE A 254 -22.63 5.21 99.35
C ILE A 254 -21.66 4.26 98.62
N GLN A 255 -21.77 2.95 98.84
CA GLN A 255 -20.93 1.96 98.15
C GLN A 255 -21.33 1.81 96.66
N GLU A 256 -22.62 1.84 96.35
CA GLU A 256 -23.13 1.86 94.98
C GLU A 256 -22.69 3.13 94.23
N TRP A 257 -22.78 4.29 94.89
CA TRP A 257 -22.29 5.56 94.34
C TRP A 257 -20.78 5.55 94.07
N LYS A 258 -19.98 4.91 94.92
CA LYS A 258 -18.53 4.72 94.68
C LYS A 258 -18.26 3.83 93.47
N ASN A 259 -19.00 2.73 93.32
CA ASN A 259 -18.86 1.84 92.16
C ASN A 259 -19.26 2.54 90.86
N ILE A 260 -20.38 3.28 90.86
CA ILE A 260 -20.85 4.08 89.73
C ILE A 260 -19.83 5.19 89.38
N ALA A 261 -19.19 5.82 90.38
CA ALA A 261 -18.16 6.82 90.14
C ALA A 261 -16.90 6.23 89.49
N GLU A 262 -16.46 5.04 89.91
CA GLU A 262 -15.30 4.35 89.34
C GLU A 262 -15.59 3.87 87.90
N GLU A 263 -16.80 3.36 87.64
CA GLU A 263 -17.24 2.99 86.28
C GLU A 263 -17.34 4.21 85.36
N ASN A 264 -17.86 5.35 85.85
CA ASN A 264 -17.89 6.59 85.08
C ASN A 264 -16.48 7.10 84.74
N LYS A 265 -15.50 6.91 85.65
CA LYS A 265 -14.10 7.24 85.39
C LYS A 265 -13.51 6.35 84.29
N LYS A 266 -13.82 5.06 84.27
CA LYS A 266 -13.43 4.13 83.19
C LYS A 266 -14.12 4.46 81.86
N LEU A 267 -15.43 4.73 81.88
CA LEU A 267 -16.18 5.14 80.69
C LEU A 267 -15.61 6.43 80.09
N LYS A 268 -15.26 7.41 80.93
CA LYS A 268 -14.63 8.66 80.48
C LYS A 268 -13.28 8.42 79.80
N ALA A 269 -12.46 7.49 80.33
CA ALA A 269 -11.21 7.10 79.67
C ALA A 269 -11.46 6.42 78.31
N ASN A 270 -12.42 5.51 78.23
CA ASN A 270 -12.79 4.83 76.99
C ASN A 270 -13.34 5.80 75.93
N VAL A 271 -14.18 6.75 76.33
CA VAL A 271 -14.67 7.82 75.43
C VAL A 271 -13.50 8.64 74.89
N THR A 272 -12.49 8.94 75.72
CA THR A 272 -11.32 9.71 75.27
C THR A 272 -10.49 8.93 74.23
N ILE A 273 -10.35 7.61 74.41
CA ILE A 273 -9.66 6.74 73.45
C ILE A 273 -10.45 6.63 72.14
N LEU A 274 -11.76 6.38 72.22
CA LEU A 274 -12.66 6.28 71.06
C LEU A 274 -12.68 7.58 70.25
N THR A 275 -12.66 8.75 70.89
CA THR A 275 -12.58 10.04 70.19
C THR A 275 -11.27 10.18 69.41
N LYS A 276 -10.15 9.67 69.96
CA LYS A 276 -8.83 9.70 69.32
C LYS A 276 -8.69 8.70 68.18
N GLU A 277 -9.34 7.54 68.31
CA GLU A 277 -9.45 6.57 67.21
C GLU A 277 -10.35 7.10 66.09
N LYS A 278 -11.47 7.74 66.44
CA LYS A 278 -12.37 8.37 65.46
C LYS A 278 -11.64 9.43 64.63
N SER A 279 -10.87 10.32 65.26
CA SER A 279 -10.12 11.35 64.51
C SER A 279 -9.04 10.74 63.59
N ARG A 280 -8.38 9.66 64.03
CA ARG A 280 -7.42 8.91 63.19
C ARG A 280 -8.08 8.21 62.02
N LEU A 281 -9.32 7.74 62.19
CA LEU A 281 -10.09 7.13 61.11
C LEU A 281 -10.58 8.16 60.11
N GLU A 282 -11.00 9.35 60.57
CA GLU A 282 -11.36 10.48 59.68
C GLU A 282 -10.16 10.91 58.82
N GLU A 283 -8.99 11.13 59.43
CA GLU A 283 -7.76 11.53 58.69
C GLU A 283 -7.34 10.47 57.66
N ARG A 284 -7.38 9.17 58.03
CA ARG A 284 -7.12 8.08 57.07
C ARG A 284 -8.15 8.00 55.94
N ASN A 285 -9.40 8.36 56.22
CA ASN A 285 -10.46 8.33 55.23
C ASN A 285 -10.28 9.45 54.21
N ASP A 286 -9.85 10.63 54.66
CA ASP A 286 -9.51 11.77 53.81
C ASP A 286 -8.33 11.45 52.89
N ASP A 287 -7.23 10.88 53.43
CA ASP A 287 -6.08 10.41 52.64
C ASP A 287 -6.49 9.37 51.58
N SER A 288 -7.35 8.42 51.97
CA SER A 288 -7.83 7.37 51.06
C SER A 288 -8.71 7.94 49.94
N THR A 289 -9.53 8.97 50.23
CA THR A 289 -10.34 9.64 49.21
C THR A 289 -9.49 10.41 48.21
N GLU A 290 -8.41 11.06 48.64
CA GLU A 290 -7.48 11.78 47.74
C GLU A 290 -6.73 10.81 46.82
N GLU A 291 -6.30 9.64 47.32
CA GLU A 291 -5.72 8.59 46.48
C GLU A 291 -6.72 8.02 45.46
N ILE A 292 -8.00 7.84 45.84
CA ILE A 292 -9.05 7.36 44.93
C ILE A 292 -9.30 8.35 43.79
N GLU A 293 -9.34 9.67 44.05
CA GLU A 293 -9.47 10.67 42.99
C GLU A 293 -8.26 10.65 42.05
N LYS A 294 -7.05 10.53 42.59
CA LYS A 294 -5.82 10.46 41.80
C LYS A 294 -5.76 9.20 40.93
N LEU A 295 -6.25 8.06 41.43
CA LEU A 295 -6.37 6.82 40.66
C LEU A 295 -7.45 6.94 39.57
N LYS A 296 -8.59 7.57 39.86
CA LYS A 296 -9.63 7.84 38.84
C LYS A 296 -9.10 8.67 37.68
N ALA A 297 -8.32 9.71 37.95
CA ALA A 297 -7.74 10.54 36.88
C ALA A 297 -6.79 9.75 35.98
N LYS A 298 -5.99 8.83 36.55
CA LYS A 298 -5.10 7.95 35.77
C LYS A 298 -5.88 6.94 34.91
N VAL A 299 -6.96 6.35 35.45
CA VAL A 299 -7.80 5.40 34.71
C VAL A 299 -8.42 6.04 33.46
N VAL A 300 -8.82 7.31 33.52
CA VAL A 300 -9.36 8.03 32.34
C VAL A 300 -8.30 8.21 31.25
N ASP A 301 -7.05 8.47 31.63
CA ASP A 301 -5.94 8.64 30.68
C ASP A 301 -5.57 7.29 30.03
N ASP A 302 -5.54 6.21 30.83
CA ASP A 302 -5.31 4.85 30.35
C ASP A 302 -6.44 4.37 29.41
N ASP A 303 -7.71 4.68 29.71
CA ASP A 303 -8.85 4.36 28.82
C ASP A 303 -8.74 5.05 27.45
N MET A 304 -8.22 6.28 27.40
CA MET A 304 -7.96 7.00 26.15
C MET A 304 -6.85 6.33 25.32
N VAL A 305 -5.79 5.83 25.99
CA VAL A 305 -4.71 5.08 25.34
C VAL A 305 -5.22 3.74 24.81
N ILE A 306 -6.06 3.03 25.57
CA ILE A 306 -6.70 1.78 25.14
C ILE A 306 -7.60 2.01 23.92
N ALA A 307 -8.39 3.09 23.89
CA ALA A 307 -9.23 3.45 22.75
C ALA A 307 -8.40 3.74 21.48
N LYS A 308 -7.22 4.34 21.63
CA LYS A 308 -6.31 4.60 20.52
C LYS A 308 -5.66 3.31 20.00
N LEU A 309 -5.14 2.47 20.89
CA LEU A 309 -4.53 1.19 20.55
C LEU A 309 -5.54 0.22 19.91
N THR A 310 -6.79 0.22 20.37
CA THR A 310 -7.84 -0.63 19.78
C THR A 310 -8.19 -0.21 18.35
N LYS A 311 -8.20 1.10 18.06
CA LYS A 311 -8.38 1.62 16.70
C LYS A 311 -7.20 1.23 15.78
N GLU A 312 -5.97 1.41 16.24
CA GLU A 312 -4.76 1.02 15.48
C GLU A 312 -4.71 -0.49 15.24
N LYS A 313 -5.13 -1.31 16.22
CA LYS A 313 -5.24 -2.77 16.08
C LYS A 313 -6.28 -3.18 15.02
N LEU A 314 -7.43 -2.51 14.96
CA LEU A 314 -8.44 -2.78 13.94
C LEU A 314 -7.92 -2.45 12.53
N GLN A 315 -7.24 -1.32 12.39
CA GLN A 315 -6.68 -0.89 11.10
C GLN A 315 -5.58 -1.84 10.60
N LEU A 316 -4.66 -2.26 11.48
CA LEU A 316 -3.64 -3.25 11.14
C LEU A 316 -4.25 -4.62 10.81
N LYS A 317 -5.37 -5.00 11.44
CA LYS A 317 -6.07 -6.26 11.14
C LYS A 317 -6.69 -6.25 9.75
N GLU A 318 -7.29 -5.12 9.33
CA GLU A 318 -7.81 -4.95 7.95
C GLU A 318 -6.69 -5.00 6.91
N GLU A 319 -5.54 -4.38 7.18
CA GLU A 319 -4.37 -4.45 6.30
C GLU A 319 -3.76 -5.87 6.23
N LEU A 320 -3.71 -6.59 7.36
CA LEU A 320 -3.23 -7.98 7.39
C LEU A 320 -4.16 -8.92 6.62
N GLN A 321 -5.48 -8.74 6.76
CA GLN A 321 -6.49 -9.52 6.04
C GLN A 321 -6.35 -9.29 4.51
N SER A 322 -6.16 -8.03 4.10
CA SER A 322 -5.91 -7.65 2.71
C SER A 322 -4.63 -8.29 2.14
N MET A 323 -3.55 -8.37 2.91
CA MET A 323 -2.33 -9.05 2.47
C MET A 323 -2.43 -10.59 2.51
N GLU A 324 -3.21 -11.17 3.43
CA GLU A 324 -3.41 -12.62 3.54
C GLU A 324 -4.23 -13.17 2.37
N ASP A 325 -5.21 -12.41 1.88
CA ASP A 325 -5.96 -12.71 0.65
C ASP A 325 -5.06 -12.70 -0.60
N ILE A 326 -3.93 -11.96 -0.59
CA ILE A 326 -2.94 -11.97 -1.69
C ILE A 326 -1.92 -13.11 -1.53
N SER A 327 -1.63 -13.53 -0.30
CA SER A 327 -0.55 -14.49 0.03
C SER A 327 -0.99 -15.96 0.01
N THR A 328 -2.26 -16.24 0.28
CA THR A 328 -2.75 -17.62 0.37
C THR A 328 -3.02 -18.27 -1.00
N ASP A 329 -3.28 -17.47 -2.04
CA ASP A 329 -3.48 -17.95 -3.42
C ASP A 329 -2.18 -18.01 -4.26
N THR A 330 -1.07 -17.46 -3.78
CA THR A 330 0.22 -17.48 -4.52
C THR A 330 0.99 -18.80 -4.40
N LYS A 331 0.53 -19.75 -3.56
CA LYS A 331 1.18 -21.07 -3.43
C LYS A 331 0.84 -22.05 -4.55
N SER A 332 -0.10 -21.72 -5.44
CA SER A 332 -0.50 -22.58 -6.57
C SER A 332 -0.33 -21.95 -7.96
N ILE A 333 0.08 -20.68 -8.08
CA ILE A 333 0.35 -20.08 -9.39
C ILE A 333 1.76 -20.44 -9.82
N GLN A 334 1.90 -21.66 -10.33
CA GLN A 334 3.02 -22.03 -11.20
C GLN A 334 2.99 -21.06 -12.40
N CYS A 335 4.01 -20.21 -12.55
CA CYS A 335 4.20 -19.33 -13.71
C CYS A 335 4.43 -20.17 -14.99
N ASP A 336 3.37 -20.76 -15.54
CA ASP A 336 3.51 -21.81 -16.56
C ASP A 336 3.73 -21.27 -17.98
N TYR A 337 3.38 -20.01 -18.29
CA TYR A 337 3.43 -19.55 -19.69
C TYR A 337 4.83 -19.14 -20.17
N TRP A 338 5.56 -18.33 -19.38
CA TRP A 338 6.86 -17.81 -19.79
C TRP A 338 8.06 -18.70 -19.43
N THR A 339 7.89 -19.68 -18.53
CA THR A 339 8.99 -20.56 -18.11
C THR A 339 9.08 -21.88 -18.89
N LYS A 340 8.07 -22.24 -19.71
CA LYS A 340 8.06 -23.50 -20.48
C LYS A 340 7.82 -23.37 -21.99
N ALA A 341 7.22 -22.28 -22.49
CA ALA A 341 7.02 -22.10 -23.93
C ALA A 341 8.04 -21.11 -24.51
N GLU A 342 9.01 -21.59 -25.29
CA GLU A 342 9.75 -20.74 -26.20
C GLU A 342 8.76 -20.10 -27.18
N LEU A 343 8.38 -18.84 -26.95
CA LEU A 343 7.54 -18.11 -27.90
C LEU A 343 8.26 -18.03 -29.26
N PRO A 344 7.54 -18.17 -30.39
CA PRO A 344 8.13 -18.30 -31.73
C PRO A 344 8.70 -16.97 -32.29
N PHE A 345 9.09 -16.02 -31.43
CA PHE A 345 9.62 -14.70 -31.82
C PHE A 345 11.16 -14.67 -31.89
N ASP A 346 11.79 -15.84 -31.94
CA ASP A 346 13.22 -16.02 -32.08
C ASP A 346 13.72 -15.41 -33.41
N GLY A 347 14.42 -14.26 -33.33
CA GLY A 347 14.86 -13.44 -34.47
C GLY A 347 14.22 -12.04 -34.55
N MET A 348 13.17 -11.76 -33.77
CA MET A 348 12.55 -10.43 -33.71
C MET A 348 13.20 -9.52 -32.66
N VAL A 349 13.16 -8.21 -32.89
CA VAL A 349 13.50 -7.22 -31.86
C VAL A 349 12.31 -7.10 -30.91
N THR A 350 12.58 -7.20 -29.60
CA THR A 350 11.57 -6.97 -28.57
C THR A 350 11.66 -5.51 -28.13
N LEU A 351 10.57 -4.77 -28.28
CA LEU A 351 10.47 -3.35 -27.85
C LEU A 351 10.28 -3.26 -26.33
N GLY A 352 9.47 -4.14 -25.76
CA GLY A 352 9.17 -4.21 -24.34
C GLY A 352 8.40 -5.48 -24.00
N LYS A 353 8.40 -5.86 -22.72
CA LYS A 353 7.62 -6.98 -22.18
C LYS A 353 7.03 -6.60 -20.84
N LYS A 354 5.76 -6.92 -20.62
CA LYS A 354 5.11 -6.76 -19.33
C LYS A 354 4.18 -7.94 -19.06
N VAL A 355 4.21 -8.40 -17.81
CA VAL A 355 3.33 -9.45 -17.30
C VAL A 355 2.66 -8.88 -16.05
N CYS A 356 1.36 -9.05 -15.92
CA CYS A 356 0.63 -8.71 -14.70
C CYS A 356 -0.24 -9.88 -14.24
N LEU A 357 -0.38 -9.99 -12.92
CA LEU A 357 -1.35 -10.84 -12.26
C LEU A 357 -2.50 -9.94 -11.81
N TYR A 358 -3.73 -10.33 -12.12
CA TYR A 358 -4.92 -9.54 -11.76
C TYR A 358 -6.05 -10.44 -11.26
N ASN A 359 -6.86 -9.89 -10.36
CA ASN A 359 -7.97 -10.60 -9.75
C ASN A 359 -9.15 -10.70 -10.74
N ALA A 360 -9.71 -11.91 -10.90
CA ALA A 360 -10.84 -12.21 -11.76
C ALA A 360 -12.09 -11.33 -11.51
N ASN A 361 -12.24 -10.86 -10.27
CA ASN A 361 -13.38 -10.09 -9.79
C ASN A 361 -13.20 -8.57 -9.88
N SER A 362 -12.08 -8.11 -10.45
CA SER A 362 -11.79 -6.68 -10.60
C SER A 362 -11.28 -6.36 -12.00
N SER A 363 -11.62 -5.17 -12.50
CA SER A 363 -11.00 -4.64 -13.71
C SER A 363 -9.54 -4.24 -13.45
N HIS A 364 -8.68 -4.42 -14.44
CA HIS A 364 -7.27 -4.06 -14.36
C HIS A 364 -6.77 -3.45 -15.67
N GLU A 365 -5.70 -2.64 -15.61
CA GLU A 365 -5.10 -2.02 -16.78
C GLU A 365 -3.61 -2.39 -16.88
N LEU A 366 -3.18 -2.85 -18.06
CA LEU A 366 -1.79 -3.14 -18.38
C LEU A 366 -1.31 -2.18 -19.47
N GLU A 367 -0.38 -1.31 -19.10
CA GLU A 367 0.27 -0.37 -20.02
C GLU A 367 1.69 -0.83 -20.38
N LEU A 368 2.02 -0.86 -21.67
CA LEU A 368 3.37 -1.11 -22.18
C LEU A 368 3.81 0.09 -23.01
N ASP A 369 4.39 1.07 -22.31
CA ASP A 369 4.74 2.39 -22.84
C ASP A 369 5.70 2.32 -24.02
N GLU A 370 6.65 1.37 -23.99
CA GLU A 370 7.69 1.22 -25.02
C GLU A 370 7.12 0.89 -26.41
N CYS A 371 5.90 0.35 -26.49
CA CYS A 371 5.22 0.09 -27.75
C CYS A 371 3.89 0.87 -27.91
N GLY A 372 3.56 1.76 -26.97
CA GLY A 372 2.32 2.54 -26.99
C GLY A 372 1.06 1.68 -26.89
N LEU A 373 1.09 0.64 -26.04
CA LEU A 373 -0.05 -0.28 -25.82
C LEU A 373 -0.68 -0.03 -24.45
N SER A 374 -2.01 0.11 -24.39
CA SER A 374 -2.79 -0.05 -23.16
C SER A 374 -3.82 -1.16 -23.33
N LEU A 375 -3.93 -2.03 -22.34
CA LEU A 375 -4.91 -3.11 -22.25
C LEU A 375 -5.82 -2.88 -21.05
N SER A 376 -7.12 -2.74 -21.28
CA SER A 376 -8.12 -2.72 -20.21
C SER A 376 -8.80 -4.09 -20.10
N LEU A 377 -8.52 -4.78 -19.00
CA LEU A 377 -9.02 -6.12 -18.68
C LEU A 377 -10.27 -5.98 -17.80
N PRO A 378 -11.48 -6.30 -18.28
CA PRO A 378 -12.69 -6.21 -17.47
C PRO A 378 -12.81 -7.35 -16.44
N ASP A 379 -13.68 -7.16 -15.46
CA ASP A 379 -14.08 -8.19 -14.50
C ASP A 379 -14.80 -9.36 -15.20
N GLY A 380 -14.65 -10.59 -14.70
CA GLY A 380 -15.37 -11.74 -15.25
C GLY A 380 -14.99 -12.06 -16.71
N LEU A 381 -13.69 -12.00 -17.02
CA LEU A 381 -13.16 -12.29 -18.35
C LEU A 381 -13.43 -13.75 -18.81
N PHE A 382 -13.52 -14.66 -17.84
CA PHE A 382 -13.87 -16.07 -18.01
C PHE A 382 -15.06 -16.44 -17.10
N SER A 383 -15.98 -17.25 -17.62
CA SER A 383 -17.17 -17.75 -16.95
C SER A 383 -17.36 -19.26 -17.23
N PRO A 384 -17.36 -20.13 -16.21
CA PRO A 384 -17.22 -19.84 -14.79
C PRO A 384 -15.79 -19.37 -14.42
N VAL A 385 -15.66 -18.70 -13.27
CA VAL A 385 -14.36 -18.25 -12.77
C VAL A 385 -13.55 -19.47 -12.33
N ASP A 386 -12.59 -19.87 -13.14
CA ASP A 386 -11.73 -21.05 -12.88
C ASP A 386 -10.62 -20.77 -11.85
N SER A 387 -10.24 -19.50 -11.68
CA SER A 387 -9.20 -19.05 -10.74
C SER A 387 -9.53 -17.65 -10.20
N THR A 388 -9.13 -17.36 -8.96
CA THR A 388 -9.22 -16.02 -8.36
C THR A 388 -8.27 -15.02 -9.00
N VAL A 389 -7.15 -15.50 -9.56
CA VAL A 389 -6.10 -14.68 -10.19
C VAL A 389 -5.81 -15.19 -11.59
N TYR A 390 -5.79 -14.27 -12.56
CA TYR A 390 -5.41 -14.48 -13.95
C TYR A 390 -4.09 -13.78 -14.29
N GLU A 391 -3.43 -14.25 -15.34
CA GLU A 391 -2.19 -13.65 -15.84
C GLU A 391 -2.46 -13.01 -17.21
N ALA A 392 -2.08 -11.76 -17.39
CA ALA A 392 -2.04 -11.12 -18.71
C ALA A 392 -0.61 -10.71 -19.04
N ALA A 393 -0.22 -10.90 -20.29
CA ALA A 393 1.09 -10.54 -20.77
C ALA A 393 1.03 -9.86 -22.13
N ALA A 394 1.91 -8.89 -22.31
CA ALA A 394 2.09 -8.16 -23.55
C ALA A 394 3.57 -8.08 -23.93
N GLN A 395 3.85 -8.19 -25.22
CA GLN A 395 5.18 -8.05 -25.78
C GLN A 395 5.13 -7.23 -27.07
N GLY A 396 5.87 -6.12 -27.11
CA GLY A 396 6.08 -5.33 -28.33
C GLY A 396 7.17 -5.95 -29.20
N LEU A 397 6.93 -6.01 -30.52
CA LEU A 397 7.79 -6.66 -31.50
C LEU A 397 8.10 -5.72 -32.67
N TRP A 398 9.34 -5.80 -33.15
CA TRP A 398 9.85 -5.07 -34.31
C TRP A 398 10.74 -5.95 -35.19
N GLY A 399 10.76 -5.70 -36.49
CA GLY A 399 11.67 -6.36 -37.42
C GLY A 399 11.39 -7.86 -37.61
N GLY A 400 10.12 -8.25 -37.60
CA GLY A 400 9.67 -9.61 -37.82
C GLY A 400 9.31 -9.91 -39.28
N ASP A 401 9.22 -11.20 -39.62
CA ASP A 401 8.69 -11.67 -40.91
C ASP A 401 7.16 -11.54 -40.90
N PHE A 402 6.67 -10.34 -41.21
CA PHE A 402 5.24 -9.98 -41.15
C PHE A 402 4.68 -9.79 -42.56
N GLU A 403 3.61 -10.52 -42.89
CA GLU A 403 2.89 -10.38 -44.15
C GLU A 403 1.59 -9.62 -43.90
N PHE A 404 1.56 -8.32 -44.24
CA PHE A 404 0.35 -7.49 -44.14
C PHE A 404 -0.53 -7.62 -45.39
N PRO A 405 -1.84 -7.33 -45.27
CA PRO A 405 -2.74 -7.24 -46.43
C PRO A 405 -2.18 -6.30 -47.52
N GLY A 406 -2.40 -6.64 -48.79
CA GLY A 406 -1.89 -5.87 -49.93
C GLY A 406 -2.33 -4.39 -49.89
N ASP A 407 -1.44 -3.50 -50.34
CA ASP A 407 -1.63 -2.04 -50.37
C ASP A 407 -1.82 -1.38 -48.98
N THR A 408 -1.31 -2.03 -47.92
CA THR A 408 -1.30 -1.49 -46.56
C THR A 408 0.11 -1.27 -46.03
N HIS A 409 0.28 -0.26 -45.18
CA HIS A 409 1.52 0.06 -44.50
C HIS A 409 1.34 -0.01 -42.99
N LEU A 410 2.24 -0.68 -42.29
CA LEU A 410 2.29 -0.70 -40.82
C LEU A 410 2.57 0.71 -40.28
N ILE A 411 1.73 1.17 -39.35
CA ILE A 411 1.83 2.51 -38.73
C ILE A 411 1.82 2.47 -37.20
N SER A 412 1.91 1.29 -36.59
CA SER A 412 2.05 1.08 -35.15
C SER A 412 3.11 0.02 -34.85
N SER A 413 3.43 -0.17 -33.58
CA SER A 413 4.14 -1.36 -33.11
C SER A 413 3.28 -2.62 -33.32
N VAL A 414 3.94 -3.77 -33.54
CA VAL A 414 3.27 -5.07 -33.51
C VAL A 414 3.29 -5.60 -32.08
N CYS A 415 2.13 -5.84 -31.49
CA CYS A 415 2.02 -6.27 -30.09
C CYS A 415 1.46 -7.69 -30.01
N TYR A 416 2.19 -8.57 -29.33
CA TYR A 416 1.68 -9.87 -28.92
C TYR A 416 0.99 -9.71 -27.56
N ILE A 417 -0.27 -10.14 -27.48
CA ILE A 417 -1.06 -10.12 -26.26
C ILE A 417 -1.47 -11.56 -25.93
N SER A 418 -1.44 -11.91 -24.65
CA SER A 418 -1.86 -13.22 -24.16
C SER A 418 -2.47 -13.12 -22.77
N VAL A 419 -3.45 -13.96 -22.48
CA VAL A 419 -4.08 -14.10 -21.16
C VAL A 419 -4.12 -15.58 -20.78
N SER A 420 -3.90 -15.89 -19.50
CA SER A 420 -3.97 -17.23 -18.91
C SER A 420 -5.14 -17.32 -17.93
N PRO A 421 -5.98 -18.39 -18.00
CA PRO A 421 -5.84 -19.55 -18.86
C PRO A 421 -6.11 -19.24 -20.34
N THR A 422 -5.42 -19.92 -21.25
CA THR A 422 -5.60 -19.72 -22.70
C THR A 422 -6.94 -20.32 -23.13
N ALA A 423 -7.95 -19.47 -23.37
CA ALA A 423 -9.21 -19.86 -23.98
C ALA A 423 -9.24 -19.47 -25.49
N PRO A 424 -9.95 -20.25 -26.34
CA PRO A 424 -10.14 -19.90 -27.75
C PRO A 424 -10.89 -18.57 -27.95
N GLU A 425 -11.81 -18.27 -27.03
CA GLU A 425 -12.63 -17.05 -27.03
C GLU A 425 -12.95 -16.70 -25.56
N LEU A 426 -12.84 -15.42 -25.23
CA LEU A 426 -13.20 -14.87 -23.93
C LEU A 426 -14.69 -14.54 -23.85
N ASP A 427 -15.26 -14.62 -22.66
CA ASP A 427 -16.67 -14.28 -22.42
C ASP A 427 -16.91 -12.78 -22.56
N LYS A 428 -16.00 -11.96 -22.01
CA LYS A 428 -15.99 -10.50 -22.18
C LYS A 428 -14.79 -10.04 -23.03
N PRO A 429 -14.97 -9.03 -23.89
CA PRO A 429 -13.88 -8.50 -24.68
C PRO A 429 -12.90 -7.68 -23.81
N VAL A 430 -11.62 -7.73 -24.16
CA VAL A 430 -10.59 -6.81 -23.64
C VAL A 430 -10.46 -5.63 -24.57
N THR A 431 -10.37 -4.45 -23.99
CA THR A 431 -10.13 -3.22 -24.76
C THR A 431 -8.63 -3.07 -24.99
N VAL A 432 -8.24 -3.01 -26.25
CA VAL A 432 -6.86 -2.81 -26.71
C VAL A 432 -6.76 -1.41 -27.31
N GLN A 433 -5.84 -0.62 -26.77
CA GLN A 433 -5.48 0.69 -27.29
C GLN A 433 -4.06 0.65 -27.82
N LEU A 434 -3.87 1.11 -29.06
CA LEU A 434 -2.57 1.18 -29.71
C LEU A 434 -2.33 2.59 -30.26
N VAL A 435 -1.16 3.14 -29.95
CA VAL A 435 -0.68 4.39 -30.55
C VAL A 435 -0.21 4.12 -31.98
N HIS A 436 -0.51 5.05 -32.89
CA HIS A 436 -0.09 4.99 -34.28
C HIS A 436 0.56 6.31 -34.73
N CYS A 437 1.42 6.25 -35.75
CA CYS A 437 2.11 7.44 -36.27
C CYS A 437 1.34 8.20 -37.36
N ALA A 438 0.08 7.83 -37.64
CA ALA A 438 -0.74 8.55 -38.60
C ALA A 438 -1.27 9.88 -38.01
N HIS A 439 -1.02 10.99 -38.72
CA HIS A 439 -1.61 12.27 -38.39
C HIS A 439 -3.00 12.38 -39.05
N LEU A 440 -4.06 12.36 -38.24
CA LEU A 440 -5.43 12.51 -38.70
C LEU A 440 -5.87 13.96 -38.54
N SER A 441 -6.01 14.70 -39.64
CA SER A 441 -6.52 16.07 -39.64
C SER A 441 -8.06 16.14 -39.59
N SER A 442 -8.75 15.02 -39.83
CA SER A 442 -10.21 14.91 -39.74
C SER A 442 -10.66 13.47 -39.49
N GLU A 443 -11.81 13.29 -38.83
CA GLU A 443 -12.39 11.97 -38.54
C GLU A 443 -12.62 11.12 -39.80
N SER A 444 -12.89 11.76 -40.94
CA SER A 444 -13.04 11.10 -42.25
C SER A 444 -11.78 10.39 -42.77
N GLN A 445 -10.61 10.65 -42.18
CA GLN A 445 -9.36 9.95 -42.51
C GLN A 445 -9.18 8.65 -41.72
N SER A 446 -9.91 8.46 -40.61
CA SER A 446 -9.90 7.21 -39.82
C SER A 446 -10.29 5.99 -40.65
N LYS A 447 -11.09 6.17 -41.70
CA LYS A 447 -11.52 5.09 -42.62
C LYS A 447 -10.38 4.44 -43.40
N TYR A 448 -9.20 5.07 -43.44
CA TYR A 448 -8.01 4.52 -44.08
C TYR A 448 -7.16 3.71 -43.11
N LEU A 449 -7.47 3.74 -41.81
CA LEU A 449 -6.79 2.98 -40.79
C LEU A 449 -7.58 1.71 -40.51
N SER A 450 -6.88 0.64 -40.22
CA SER A 450 -7.51 -0.63 -39.86
C SER A 450 -6.62 -1.38 -38.90
N PHE A 451 -7.25 -2.05 -37.94
CA PHE A 451 -6.55 -3.04 -37.14
C PHE A 451 -6.27 -4.27 -37.99
N VAL A 452 -5.16 -4.93 -37.69
CA VAL A 452 -4.79 -6.22 -38.27
C VAL A 452 -4.43 -7.19 -37.17
N VAL A 453 -4.73 -8.45 -37.39
CA VAL A 453 -4.43 -9.54 -36.46
C VAL A 453 -3.76 -10.70 -37.18
N ALA A 454 -2.80 -11.34 -36.52
CA ALA A 454 -2.18 -12.58 -36.99
C ALA A 454 -2.22 -13.62 -35.87
N LYS A 455 -2.67 -14.85 -36.16
CA LYS A 455 -2.76 -15.95 -35.17
C LYS A 455 -1.40 -16.61 -34.95
N VAL A 456 -0.97 -16.74 -33.70
CA VAL A 456 0.25 -17.42 -33.29
C VAL A 456 -0.12 -18.81 -32.77
N GLN A 457 0.38 -19.86 -33.42
CA GLN A 457 0.20 -21.23 -32.93
C GLN A 457 1.38 -21.61 -32.01
N PRO A 458 1.15 -21.97 -30.74
CA PRO A 458 2.22 -22.42 -29.84
C PRO A 458 2.93 -23.65 -30.42
N GLY A 459 4.27 -23.65 -30.43
CA GLY A 459 5.08 -24.81 -30.81
C GLY A 459 5.38 -25.00 -32.31
N LYS A 460 4.92 -24.11 -33.20
CA LYS A 460 5.38 -24.08 -34.61
C LYS A 460 6.47 -23.02 -34.81
N LYS A 461 7.61 -23.44 -35.37
CA LYS A 461 8.68 -22.54 -35.83
C LYS A 461 8.48 -22.19 -37.32
N TYR A 462 8.65 -20.90 -37.59
CA TYR A 462 8.90 -20.20 -38.86
C TYR A 462 7.89 -20.29 -40.03
N GLY A 463 7.47 -19.11 -40.44
CA GLY A 463 6.74 -18.70 -41.64
C GLY A 463 6.32 -17.23 -41.43
N PRO A 464 6.11 -16.45 -42.49
CA PRO A 464 5.65 -15.07 -42.32
C PRO A 464 4.34 -15.06 -41.53
N PHE A 465 4.26 -14.23 -40.48
CA PHE A 465 3.04 -14.05 -39.74
C PHE A 465 2.07 -13.29 -40.63
N LYS A 466 1.14 -14.04 -41.23
CA LYS A 466 0.13 -13.50 -42.11
C LYS A 466 -0.92 -12.75 -41.30
N PHE A 467 -0.95 -11.44 -41.48
CA PHE A 467 -1.93 -10.55 -40.90
C PHE A 467 -3.18 -10.47 -41.78
N GLU A 468 -4.33 -10.46 -41.14
CA GLU A 468 -5.64 -10.26 -41.76
C GLU A 468 -6.27 -8.99 -41.21
N LEU A 469 -7.06 -8.30 -42.05
CA LEU A 469 -7.82 -7.13 -41.62
C LEU A 469 -8.82 -7.52 -40.53
N LEU A 470 -8.79 -6.78 -39.43
CA LEU A 470 -9.70 -6.96 -38.33
C LEU A 470 -10.78 -5.87 -38.39
N PRO A 471 -12.03 -6.21 -38.75
CA PRO A 471 -13.09 -5.24 -38.88
C PRO A 471 -13.49 -4.66 -37.51
N GLY A 472 -13.77 -3.35 -37.50
CA GLY A 472 -14.15 -2.62 -36.29
C GLY A 472 -13.01 -1.74 -35.76
N GLY A 473 -13.09 -1.43 -34.48
CA GLY A 473 -12.23 -0.44 -33.83
C GLY A 473 -12.60 1.01 -34.18
N SER A 474 -12.09 1.93 -33.38
CA SER A 474 -12.24 3.37 -33.56
C SER A 474 -10.87 4.03 -33.51
N PHE A 475 -10.68 5.12 -34.27
CA PHE A 475 -9.44 5.87 -34.30
C PHE A 475 -9.72 7.31 -33.91
N SER A 476 -9.04 7.78 -32.87
CA SER A 476 -9.19 9.14 -32.38
C SER A 476 -8.24 10.10 -33.13
N PRO A 477 -8.76 11.16 -33.77
CA PRO A 477 -7.92 12.17 -34.40
C PRO A 477 -7.09 12.98 -33.41
N GLU A 478 -7.57 13.11 -32.17
CA GLU A 478 -6.97 13.98 -31.15
C GLU A 478 -5.78 13.33 -30.44
N SER A 479 -5.82 12.00 -30.26
CA SER A 479 -4.84 11.27 -29.45
C SER A 479 -3.94 10.32 -30.24
N GLN A 480 -4.12 10.20 -31.57
CA GLN A 480 -3.38 9.25 -32.41
C GLN A 480 -3.41 7.81 -31.89
N THR A 481 -4.55 7.44 -31.29
CA THR A 481 -4.78 6.11 -30.74
C THR A 481 -5.90 5.44 -31.51
N GLY A 482 -5.69 4.16 -31.80
CA GLY A 482 -6.75 3.24 -32.18
C GLY A 482 -7.22 2.46 -30.95
N THR A 483 -8.52 2.24 -30.83
CA THR A 483 -9.12 1.41 -29.78
C THR A 483 -9.92 0.29 -30.44
N ILE A 484 -9.75 -0.95 -29.96
CA ILE A 484 -10.52 -2.11 -30.43
C ILE A 484 -10.81 -3.09 -29.29
N GLU A 485 -11.97 -3.74 -29.34
CA GLU A 485 -12.38 -4.78 -28.40
C GLU A 485 -12.09 -6.17 -28.97
N LEU A 486 -11.33 -6.99 -28.24
CA LEU A 486 -10.91 -8.32 -28.67
C LEU A 486 -11.34 -9.41 -27.69
N LYS A 487 -11.84 -10.53 -28.23
CA LYS A 487 -12.17 -11.74 -27.46
C LYS A 487 -11.16 -12.88 -27.63
N SER A 488 -10.16 -12.70 -28.49
CA SER A 488 -9.09 -13.68 -28.67
C SER A 488 -7.82 -12.91 -28.98
N PHE A 489 -6.70 -13.34 -28.39
CA PHE A 489 -5.45 -12.59 -28.50
C PHE A 489 -4.39 -13.32 -29.28
N SER A 490 -3.59 -12.52 -29.96
CA SER A 490 -2.40 -12.93 -30.66
C SER A 490 -1.60 -11.66 -31.01
N LEU A 491 -0.98 -11.59 -32.19
CA LEU A 491 -0.35 -10.39 -32.71
C LEU A 491 -1.41 -9.40 -33.23
N VAL A 492 -1.33 -8.16 -32.78
CA VAL A 492 -2.21 -7.06 -33.17
C VAL A 492 -1.36 -5.86 -33.60
N ALA A 493 -1.79 -5.16 -34.65
CA ALA A 493 -1.18 -3.91 -35.10
C ALA A 493 -2.20 -3.03 -35.85
N ILE A 494 -1.80 -1.83 -36.23
CA ILE A 494 -2.58 -0.89 -37.04
C ILE A 494 -1.85 -0.67 -38.38
N VAL A 495 -2.61 -0.76 -39.47
CA VAL A 495 -2.15 -0.44 -40.81
C VAL A 495 -2.94 0.71 -41.42
N MET A 496 -2.33 1.38 -42.40
CA MET A 496 -2.99 2.37 -43.25
C MET A 496 -3.10 1.82 -44.68
N GLY A 497 -4.30 1.85 -45.26
CA GLY A 497 -4.57 1.44 -46.63
C GLY A 497 -4.59 2.60 -47.62
N GLY A 498 -4.02 2.39 -48.81
CA GLY A 498 -4.19 3.29 -49.95
C GLY A 498 -5.60 3.17 -50.54
N ALA A 499 -6.31 4.30 -50.69
CA ALA A 499 -7.65 4.32 -51.25
C ALA A 499 -7.66 3.85 -52.73
N THR A 500 -8.01 2.59 -52.98
CA THR A 500 -8.56 2.21 -54.29
C THR A 500 -10.07 2.40 -54.27
N LEU A 501 -10.52 3.61 -54.58
CA LEU A 501 -11.88 3.81 -55.07
C LEU A 501 -11.80 4.15 -56.55
N GLY A 502 -12.39 3.29 -57.38
CA GLY A 502 -12.60 3.59 -58.78
C GLY A 502 -13.31 4.94 -58.95
N GLY A 503 -12.86 5.71 -59.92
CA GLY A 503 -13.47 6.99 -60.29
C GLY A 503 -12.49 8.16 -60.19
N ALA A 504 -12.02 8.60 -61.35
CA ALA A 504 -11.11 9.71 -61.56
C ALA A 504 -11.34 10.96 -60.69
N ALA A 505 -10.30 11.39 -59.97
CA ALA A 505 -9.77 12.76 -59.91
C ALA A 505 -8.79 12.87 -58.74
N GLY A 506 -7.55 13.28 -59.02
CA GLY A 506 -6.47 13.30 -58.04
C GLY A 506 -6.66 14.32 -56.92
N VAL A 507 -6.28 13.90 -55.72
CA VAL A 507 -5.69 14.78 -54.69
C VAL A 507 -4.59 13.96 -54.02
N ALA A 508 -3.34 14.31 -54.32
CA ALA A 508 -2.18 13.83 -53.59
C ALA A 508 -2.22 14.46 -52.18
N ALA A 509 -2.62 13.70 -51.18
CA ALA A 509 -2.36 14.07 -49.80
C ALA A 509 -0.89 13.76 -49.51
N ALA A 510 -0.11 14.82 -49.32
CA ALA A 510 1.29 14.76 -48.97
C ALA A 510 1.48 13.95 -47.68
N ILE A 511 2.18 12.83 -47.78
CA ILE A 511 2.62 12.04 -46.63
C ILE A 511 3.97 12.62 -46.19
N ALA A 512 3.95 13.45 -45.15
CA ALA A 512 5.12 13.66 -44.32
C ALA A 512 5.18 12.49 -43.33
N VAL A 513 5.99 11.48 -43.64
CA VAL A 513 6.41 10.50 -42.64
C VAL A 513 7.47 11.19 -41.80
N ASP A 514 7.08 11.68 -40.64
CA ASP A 514 8.04 12.13 -39.63
C ASP A 514 8.65 10.86 -39.02
N HIS A 515 9.82 10.46 -39.54
CA HIS A 515 10.58 9.35 -38.99
C HIS A 515 11.28 9.83 -37.71
N GLN A 516 10.55 9.77 -36.60
CA GLN A 516 11.12 9.66 -35.26
C GLN A 516 10.48 8.47 -34.55
N ILE A 517 11.13 7.30 -34.66
CA ILE A 517 11.25 6.29 -33.59
C ILE A 517 12.69 5.79 -33.62
#